data_AF-A0A7C9VNE6-F1
#
_entry.id   AF-A0A7C9VNE6-F1
#
_cell.length_a   1.000
_cell.length_b   1.000
_cell.length_c   1.000
_cell.angle_alpha   90.00
_cell.angle_beta   90.00
_cell.angle_gamma   90.00
#
_symmetry.space_group_name_H-M   'P 1'
#
loop_
_entity.id
_entity.type
_entity.pdbx_description
1 polymer ?
#
loop_
_entity_poly.entity_id
_entity_poly.type
_entity_poly.pdbx_seq_one_letter_code
_entity_poly.pdbx_strand_id
1 'polypeptide(L)'
;MRDSLLDEIADLFASDAPPPVLAPRATGLDPMDPVDEPVRGPSRQLVFHVGVGRMYLQLDGLRLTGVLDDKGVSVEVRSPSTTQALRPDAEGWFRADVRQGPLCVTVPELGLTTGWFVA
;
A
#
# COMPACT_ATOMS: atom_id res chain seq x y z
N MET A 1 50.64 1.19 -7.42
CA MET A 1 50.28 2.55 -7.88
C MET A 1 48.77 2.64 -7.70
N ARG A 2 48.30 3.44 -6.74
CA ARG A 2 46.88 3.54 -6.40
C ARG A 2 46.22 4.46 -7.44
N ASP A 3 45.14 4.00 -8.04
CA ASP A 3 44.49 4.67 -9.17
C ASP A 3 43.57 5.77 -8.64
N SER A 4 43.94 7.03 -8.86
CA SER A 4 43.25 8.21 -8.31
C SER A 4 41.82 8.36 -8.81
N LEU A 5 41.48 7.72 -9.94
CA LEU A 5 40.12 7.67 -10.47
C LEU A 5 39.17 6.83 -9.61
N LEU A 6 39.67 5.81 -8.91
CA LEU A 6 38.83 4.96 -8.06
C LEU A 6 38.51 5.64 -6.72
N ASP A 7 39.39 6.51 -6.23
CA ASP A 7 39.16 7.27 -5.01
C ASP A 7 38.10 8.38 -5.22
N GLU A 8 38.09 9.05 -6.38
CA GLU A 8 37.04 10.03 -6.73
C GLU A 8 35.65 9.41 -6.89
N ILE A 9 35.57 8.18 -7.41
CA ILE A 9 34.30 7.45 -7.53
C ILE A 9 33.77 7.07 -6.15
N ALA A 10 34.63 6.64 -5.23
CA ALA A 10 34.23 6.27 -3.87
C ALA A 10 33.66 7.45 -3.09
N ASP A 11 34.23 8.65 -3.25
CA ASP A 11 33.73 9.87 -2.63
C ASP A 11 32.37 10.32 -3.19
N LEU A 12 32.05 10.00 -4.45
CA LEU A 12 30.78 10.35 -5.08
C LEU A 12 29.57 9.59 -4.47
N PHE A 13 29.81 8.39 -3.91
CA PHE A 13 28.76 7.54 -3.32
C PHE A 13 28.73 7.54 -1.79
N ALA A 14 29.65 8.25 -1.13
CA ALA A 14 29.70 8.32 0.33
C ALA A 14 28.54 9.12 0.96
N SER A 15 27.83 9.94 0.17
CA SER A 15 26.84 10.90 0.68
C SER A 15 25.39 10.40 0.71
N ASP A 16 25.09 9.18 0.26
CA ASP A 16 23.71 8.67 0.19
C ASP A 16 23.43 7.61 1.26
N ALA A 17 23.75 7.94 2.51
CA ALA A 17 23.26 7.15 3.63
C ALA A 17 21.75 7.42 3.79
N PRO A 18 20.88 6.42 3.62
CA PRO A 18 19.44 6.63 3.77
C PRO A 18 19.15 7.14 5.20
N PRO A 19 18.21 8.09 5.35
CA PRO A 19 17.89 8.65 6.66
C PRO A 19 17.46 7.55 7.62
N PRO A 20 17.78 7.65 8.93
CA PRO A 20 17.39 6.66 9.91
C PRO A 20 15.86 6.52 9.93
N VAL A 21 15.38 5.37 9.50
CA VAL A 21 13.96 5.03 9.49
C VAL A 21 13.47 4.99 10.93
N LEU A 22 12.37 5.71 11.23
CA LEU A 22 11.66 5.58 12.49
C LEU A 22 11.13 4.15 12.61
N ALA A 23 11.91 3.27 13.25
CA ALA A 23 11.49 1.91 13.53
C ALA A 23 10.27 1.97 14.48
N PRO A 24 9.15 1.29 14.17
CA PRO A 24 8.03 1.18 15.07
C PRO A 24 8.47 0.58 16.41
N ARG A 25 7.86 1.03 17.52
CA ARG A 25 8.10 0.44 18.84
C ARG A 25 7.71 -1.04 18.84
N ALA A 26 8.51 -1.88 19.50
CA ALA A 26 8.25 -3.31 19.62
C ALA A 26 6.86 -3.57 20.23
N THR A 27 6.00 -4.26 19.49
CA THR A 27 4.61 -4.53 19.86
C THR A 27 4.44 -5.74 20.78
N GLY A 28 5.51 -6.51 21.02
CA GLY A 28 5.46 -7.74 21.83
C GLY A 28 4.74 -8.91 21.16
N LEU A 29 4.37 -8.76 19.88
CA LEU A 29 3.82 -9.80 19.03
C LEU A 29 4.93 -10.37 18.17
N ASP A 30 4.90 -11.68 17.91
CA ASP A 30 5.81 -12.28 16.96
C ASP A 30 5.65 -11.60 15.59
N PRO A 31 6.75 -11.15 14.95
CA PRO A 31 6.68 -10.58 13.63
C PRO A 31 5.99 -11.56 12.69
N MET A 32 5.02 -11.09 11.89
CA MET A 32 4.52 -11.90 10.78
C MET A 32 5.70 -12.22 9.87
N ASP A 33 5.74 -13.47 9.37
CA ASP A 33 6.77 -13.89 8.44
C ASP A 33 6.84 -12.88 7.27
N PRO A 34 8.04 -12.39 6.93
CA PRO A 34 8.21 -11.50 5.79
C PRO A 34 7.68 -12.21 4.54
N VAL A 35 6.78 -11.54 3.84
CA VAL A 35 6.27 -12.04 2.55
C VAL A 35 7.39 -11.84 1.53
N ASP A 36 8.19 -12.88 1.35
CA ASP A 36 9.22 -12.95 0.32
C ASP A 36 8.56 -13.16 -1.04
N GLU A 37 7.99 -12.08 -1.61
CA GLU A 37 7.77 -11.84 -3.05
C GLU A 37 6.69 -10.76 -3.24
N PRO A 38 6.78 -9.91 -4.30
CA PRO A 38 5.61 -9.17 -4.74
C PRO A 38 4.56 -10.18 -5.19
N VAL A 39 3.37 -10.16 -4.60
CA VAL A 39 2.25 -11.06 -4.94
C VAL A 39 1.91 -10.91 -6.44
N ARG A 40 2.48 -11.79 -7.27
CA ARG A 40 2.26 -11.86 -8.72
C ARG A 40 1.29 -13.02 -9.01
N GLY A 41 -0.01 -12.72 -8.94
CA GLY A 41 -1.07 -13.63 -9.39
C GLY A 41 -2.03 -12.92 -10.36
N PRO A 42 -2.69 -13.66 -11.28
CA PRO A 42 -3.51 -13.09 -12.37
C PRO A 42 -4.83 -12.43 -11.92
N SER A 43 -5.11 -12.39 -10.62
CA SER A 43 -6.24 -11.71 -10.01
C SER A 43 -5.85 -11.37 -8.56
N ARG A 44 -5.52 -10.10 -8.30
CA ARG A 44 -5.01 -9.64 -6.99
C ARG A 44 -6.18 -9.41 -6.04
N GLN A 45 -6.76 -10.48 -5.51
CA GLN A 45 -7.69 -10.37 -4.39
C GLN A 45 -6.88 -10.12 -3.11
N LEU A 46 -7.10 -8.97 -2.47
CA LEU A 46 -6.49 -8.61 -1.19
C LEU A 46 -7.59 -8.58 -0.12
N VAL A 47 -7.28 -9.11 1.06
CA VAL A 47 -8.22 -9.14 2.19
C VAL A 47 -7.60 -8.45 3.39
N PHE A 48 -8.31 -7.47 3.94
CA PHE A 48 -7.91 -6.71 5.11
C PHE A 48 -8.94 -6.90 6.22
N HIS A 49 -8.47 -7.14 7.44
CA HIS A 49 -9.32 -7.20 8.61
C HIS A 49 -9.48 -5.78 9.20
N VAL A 50 -10.72 -5.40 9.53
CA VAL A 50 -11.10 -4.04 9.90
C VAL A 50 -11.93 -4.07 11.18
N GLY A 51 -11.28 -4.00 12.34
CA GLY A 51 -11.98 -4.23 13.61
C GLY A 51 -12.64 -5.62 13.64
N VAL A 52 -13.98 -5.64 13.63
CA VAL A 52 -14.80 -6.88 13.55
C VAL A 52 -15.21 -7.29 12.12
N GLY A 53 -14.98 -6.43 11.13
CA GLY A 53 -15.35 -6.65 9.73
C GLY A 53 -14.16 -6.96 8.82
N ARG A 54 -14.45 -7.12 7.53
CA ARG A 54 -13.45 -7.35 6.48
C ARG A 54 -13.65 -6.39 5.31
N MET A 55 -12.55 -6.06 4.65
CA MET A 55 -12.53 -5.41 3.35
C MET A 55 -11.85 -6.33 2.35
N TYR A 56 -12.52 -6.56 1.23
CA TYR A 56 -12.00 -7.33 0.12
C TYR A 56 -11.76 -6.36 -1.04
N LEU A 57 -10.58 -6.41 -1.62
CA LEU A 57 -10.23 -5.66 -2.82
C LEU A 57 -9.90 -6.65 -3.93
N GLN A 58 -10.31 -6.33 -5.14
CA GLN A 58 -9.93 -7.03 -6.35
C GLN A 58 -9.47 -5.99 -7.37
N LEU A 59 -8.27 -6.20 -7.90
CA LEU A 59 -7.77 -5.44 -9.02
C LEU A 59 -7.81 -6.29 -10.28
N ASP A 60 -8.44 -5.77 -11.32
CA ASP A 60 -8.47 -6.32 -12.67
C ASP A 60 -8.00 -5.23 -13.65
N GLY A 61 -6.74 -5.31 -14.07
CA GLY A 61 -6.07 -4.26 -14.84
C GLY A 61 -6.08 -2.91 -14.10
N LEU A 62 -6.74 -1.91 -14.69
CA LEU A 62 -6.88 -0.56 -14.13
C LEU A 62 -8.20 -0.33 -13.38
N ARG A 63 -8.92 -1.42 -13.07
CA ARG A 63 -10.18 -1.35 -12.34
C ARG A 63 -10.02 -1.98 -10.95
N LEU A 64 -10.20 -1.15 -9.93
CA LEU A 64 -10.30 -1.59 -8.56
C LEU A 64 -11.77 -1.78 -8.18
N THR A 65 -12.10 -2.95 -7.68
CA THR A 65 -13.39 -3.22 -7.03
C THR A 65 -13.12 -3.56 -5.58
N GLY A 66 -13.95 -3.06 -4.68
CA GLY A 66 -13.90 -3.49 -3.29
C GLY A 66 -15.27 -3.67 -2.68
N VAL A 67 -15.31 -4.44 -1.59
CA VAL A 67 -16.49 -4.63 -0.76
C VAL A 67 -16.09 -4.56 0.71
N LEU A 68 -16.90 -3.86 1.49
CA LEU A 68 -16.76 -3.73 2.94
C LEU A 68 -18.00 -4.29 3.64
N ASP A 69 -17.79 -4.90 4.80
CA ASP A 69 -18.90 -5.37 5.64
C ASP A 69 -19.64 -4.19 6.34
N ASP A 70 -18.97 -3.05 6.50
CA ASP A 70 -19.52 -1.85 7.16
C ASP A 70 -20.23 -0.92 6.15
N LYS A 71 -21.33 -0.31 6.59
CA LYS A 71 -22.24 0.47 5.72
C LYS A 71 -22.19 1.95 6.08
N GLY A 72 -22.28 2.81 5.08
CA GLY A 72 -22.34 4.26 5.28
C GLY A 72 -20.99 4.90 5.59
N VAL A 73 -19.89 4.17 5.41
CA VAL A 73 -18.52 4.69 5.46
C VAL A 73 -18.10 5.31 4.13
N SER A 74 -17.02 6.09 4.12
CA SER A 74 -16.39 6.58 2.90
C SER A 74 -15.09 5.85 2.62
N VAL A 75 -14.74 5.74 1.35
CA VAL A 75 -13.51 5.08 0.89
C VAL A 75 -12.69 6.06 0.10
N GLU A 76 -11.42 6.21 0.43
CA GLU A 76 -10.46 7.01 -0.32
C GLU A 76 -9.51 6.08 -1.06
N VAL A 77 -9.46 6.19 -2.38
CA VAL A 77 -8.47 5.53 -3.22
C VAL A 77 -7.39 6.53 -3.57
N ARG A 78 -6.16 6.29 -3.09
CA ARG A 78 -5.06 7.24 -3.20
C ARG A 78 -3.97 6.70 -4.11
N SER A 79 -3.47 7.57 -4.97
CA SER A 79 -2.22 7.41 -5.70
C SER A 79 -1.25 8.51 -5.23
N PRO A 80 0.04 8.47 -5.59
CA PRO A 80 1.00 9.50 -5.16
C PRO A 80 0.59 10.94 -5.49
N SER A 81 -0.20 11.14 -6.55
CA SER A 81 -0.60 12.46 -7.03
C SER A 81 -2.10 12.72 -6.97
N THR A 82 -2.92 11.73 -6.61
CA THR A 82 -4.38 11.86 -6.60
C THR A 82 -5.01 11.18 -5.40
N THR A 83 -6.17 11.68 -4.99
CA THR A 83 -7.04 10.99 -4.04
C THR A 83 -8.46 11.07 -4.59
N GLN A 84 -9.12 9.92 -4.65
CA GLN A 84 -10.51 9.78 -5.09
C GLN A 84 -11.35 9.30 -3.90
N ALA A 85 -12.26 10.14 -3.43
CA ALA A 85 -13.23 9.74 -2.42
C ALA A 85 -14.45 9.08 -3.10
N LEU A 86 -14.88 7.96 -2.54
CA LEU A 86 -15.97 7.12 -2.99
C LEU A 86 -16.91 6.83 -1.82
N ARG A 87 -18.18 6.63 -2.14
CA ARG A 87 -19.15 6.07 -1.20
C ARG A 87 -19.54 4.69 -1.69
N PRO A 88 -19.30 3.63 -0.90
CA PRO A 88 -19.86 2.32 -1.18
C PRO A 88 -21.39 2.36 -1.25
N ASP A 89 -21.97 1.42 -1.97
CA ASP A 89 -23.42 1.25 -2.05
C ASP A 89 -24.02 0.63 -0.77
N ALA A 90 -25.32 0.33 -0.79
CA ALA A 90 -26.04 -0.20 0.37
C ALA A 90 -25.57 -1.61 0.78
N GLU A 91 -24.87 -2.29 -0.12
CA GLU A 91 -24.26 -3.61 0.03
C GLU A 91 -22.75 -3.51 0.33
N GLY A 92 -22.20 -2.30 0.45
CA GLY A 92 -20.79 -2.06 0.79
C GLY A 92 -19.82 -2.13 -0.39
N TRP A 93 -20.32 -2.19 -1.63
CA TRP A 93 -19.48 -2.26 -2.83
C TRP A 93 -19.06 -0.89 -3.33
N PHE A 94 -17.82 -0.80 -3.82
CA PHE A 94 -17.33 0.37 -4.54
C PHE A 94 -16.45 -0.02 -5.72
N ARG A 95 -16.30 0.92 -6.66
CA ARG A 95 -15.43 0.77 -7.84
C ARG A 95 -14.65 2.05 -8.10
N ALA A 96 -13.40 1.89 -8.48
CA ALA A 96 -12.52 2.98 -8.88
C ALA A 96 -11.77 2.60 -10.17
N ASP A 97 -11.71 3.53 -11.11
CA ASP A 97 -10.74 3.43 -12.21
C ASP A 97 -9.43 4.06 -11.72
N VAL A 98 -8.36 3.28 -11.73
CA VAL A 98 -7.05 3.64 -11.19
C VAL A 98 -6.02 3.78 -12.30
N ARG A 99 -4.87 4.39 -12.00
CA ARG A 99 -3.74 4.45 -12.93
C ARG A 99 -2.71 3.40 -12.55
N GLN A 100 -1.87 2.98 -13.50
CA GLN A 100 -0.73 2.11 -13.20
C GLN A 100 0.16 2.78 -12.15
N GLY A 101 0.66 1.97 -11.21
CA GLY A 101 1.59 2.40 -10.19
C GLY A 101 1.08 2.21 -8.76
N PRO A 102 1.71 2.87 -7.77
CA PRO A 102 1.38 2.70 -6.36
C PRO A 102 -0.02 3.20 -6.04
N LEU A 103 -0.74 2.43 -5.25
CA LEU A 103 -2.09 2.72 -4.79
C LEU A 103 -2.26 2.30 -3.33
N CYS A 104 -3.04 3.06 -2.57
CA CYS A 104 -3.56 2.63 -1.27
C CYS A 104 -5.04 2.97 -1.14
N VAL A 105 -5.73 2.24 -0.28
CA VAL A 105 -7.15 2.43 0.03
C VAL A 105 -7.29 2.77 1.51
N THR A 106 -7.98 3.85 1.82
CA THR A 106 -8.21 4.32 3.19
C THR A 106 -9.72 4.37 3.45
N VAL A 107 -10.13 4.01 4.67
CA VAL A 107 -11.50 4.14 5.16
C VAL A 107 -11.41 4.95 6.46
N PRO A 108 -11.50 6.29 6.38
CA PRO A 108 -11.18 7.18 7.50
C PRO A 108 -12.00 6.90 8.76
N GLU A 109 -13.30 6.62 8.59
CA GLU A 109 -14.25 6.36 9.69
C GLU A 109 -13.88 5.10 10.49
N LEU A 110 -13.16 4.17 9.86
CA LEU A 110 -12.69 2.93 10.48
C LEU A 110 -11.22 2.99 10.89
N GLY A 111 -10.54 4.13 10.66
CA GLY A 111 -9.09 4.26 10.86
C GLY A 111 -8.28 3.26 10.03
N LEU A 112 -8.84 2.76 8.93
CA LEU A 112 -8.20 1.75 8.10
C LEU A 112 -7.42 2.41 6.97
N THR A 113 -6.21 1.94 6.74
CA THR A 113 -5.46 2.23 5.52
C THR A 113 -4.75 0.96 5.10
N THR A 114 -4.94 0.56 3.85
CA THR A 114 -4.12 -0.49 3.27
C THR A 114 -2.69 -0.01 3.16
N GLY A 115 -1.72 -0.93 3.19
CA GLY A 115 -0.39 -0.63 2.66
C GLY A 115 -0.48 -0.18 1.18
N TRP A 116 0.60 0.43 0.69
CA TRP A 116 0.74 0.71 -0.73
C TRP A 116 0.93 -0.59 -1.50
N PHE A 117 0.14 -0.80 -2.55
CA PHE A 117 0.28 -1.90 -3.49
C PHE A 117 0.32 -1.37 -4.92
N VAL A 118 0.84 -2.16 -5.85
CA VAL A 118 0.93 -1.75 -7.25
C VAL A 118 -0.33 -2.19 -7.98
N ALA A 119 -0.91 -1.27 -8.75
CA ALA A 119 -1.93 -1.58 -9.75
C ALA A 119 -1.29 -2.13 -11.03
#